data_AF-A0A5B1QFQ9-F1
#
_entry.id   AF-A0A5B1QFQ9-F1
#
_cell.length_a   1.000
_cell.length_b   1.000
_cell.length_c   1.000
_cell.angle_alpha   90.00
_cell.angle_beta   90.00
_cell.angle_gamma   90.00
#
_symmetry.space_group_name_H-M   'P 1'
#
loop_
_entity.id
_entity.type
_entity.pdbx_description
1 polymer ?
#
loop_
_entity_poly.entity_id
_entity_poly.type
_entity_poly.pdbx_seq_one_letter_code
_entity_poly.pdbx_strand_id
1 'polypeptide(L)'
;MPSHDAQASHLLSSRRTVALALAISLTVLSTFHLLSEAPLTLCLALVAPFWPENATQGTIGSAANELSPVLPAPSPANRSRTLGVASRIYVVSLPARTDRREQMDRLRASLDLEWTYVDAVDASHPEVFAILRQVRALRAQIASVVLSRSDDPNPLADPSEQIDMEHAPGFHWPDVLDELVHAPGPLQPSGADLWTVPSEPQFFDSSELPIVAELHPAHRLQSHSSAHAKKLNLHLACTDENRLLATFSAALPPQRILTPAKVACWHSHMQVIREIANSQDERPAIILEDDVDMERDIQARLEGLWPALPVDWDIVYLGHCWSDESLNPALHTSSSPPPPSPDVAANLHATLSSRSSLHPSVAPKCTHAYVLSRSGARRVLLHLRHPPFAYSRAIDQALAWLVRSGRVRAFSVVRSVVVQRKQVSSDVMSGKGSKWREGLMDGVLAAEEKSAGGYP
;
A
#
# COMPACT_ATOMS: atom_id res chain seq x y z
N MET A 1 -69.75 -25.77 -42.09
CA MET A 1 -68.68 -25.20 -42.91
C MET A 1 -68.36 -23.79 -42.40
N PRO A 2 -67.27 -23.60 -41.65
CA PRO A 2 -66.63 -22.29 -41.57
C PRO A 2 -65.79 -22.08 -42.84
N SER A 3 -65.84 -20.87 -43.36
CA SER A 3 -65.29 -20.44 -44.65
C SER A 3 -63.76 -20.52 -44.72
N HIS A 4 -63.24 -20.94 -45.89
CA HIS A 4 -61.82 -20.99 -46.24
C HIS A 4 -61.06 -19.66 -46.05
N ASP A 5 -61.77 -18.54 -45.88
CA ASP A 5 -61.16 -17.21 -45.68
C ASP A 5 -60.59 -16.97 -44.27
N ALA A 6 -60.98 -17.76 -43.25
CA ALA A 6 -60.50 -17.57 -41.88
C ALA A 6 -59.08 -18.12 -41.64
N GLN A 7 -58.62 -19.09 -42.44
CA GLN A 7 -57.26 -19.64 -42.33
C GLN A 7 -56.20 -18.77 -43.02
N ALA A 8 -56.57 -18.03 -44.07
CA ALA A 8 -55.64 -17.16 -44.79
C ALA A 8 -55.26 -15.90 -43.97
N SER A 9 -56.20 -15.33 -43.23
CA SER A 9 -55.96 -14.14 -42.39
C SER A 9 -55.03 -14.42 -41.20
N HIS A 10 -55.11 -15.62 -40.62
CA HIS A 10 -54.26 -16.04 -39.50
C HIS A 10 -52.79 -16.26 -39.93
N LEU A 11 -52.56 -16.76 -41.14
CA LEU A 11 -51.21 -16.95 -41.71
C LEU A 11 -50.56 -15.62 -42.10
N LEU A 12 -51.33 -14.65 -42.60
CA LEU A 12 -50.86 -13.30 -42.92
C LEU A 12 -50.52 -12.49 -41.65
N SER A 13 -51.31 -12.64 -40.58
CA SER A 13 -51.02 -12.05 -39.27
C SER A 13 -49.72 -12.60 -38.66
N SER A 14 -49.54 -13.93 -38.69
CA SER A 14 -48.34 -14.60 -38.17
C SER A 14 -47.06 -14.24 -38.94
N ARG A 15 -47.13 -14.06 -40.26
CA ARG A 15 -45.98 -13.63 -41.06
C ARG A 15 -45.56 -12.19 -40.77
N ARG A 16 -46.53 -11.30 -40.51
CA ARG A 16 -46.24 -9.90 -40.15
C ARG A 16 -45.65 -9.77 -38.74
N THR A 17 -46.11 -10.56 -37.78
CA THR A 17 -45.53 -10.57 -36.42
C THR A 17 -44.12 -11.15 -36.39
N VAL A 18 -43.85 -12.21 -37.18
CA VAL A 18 -42.48 -12.76 -37.30
C VAL A 18 -41.53 -11.78 -38.01
N ALA A 19 -41.98 -11.11 -39.07
CA ALA A 19 -41.18 -10.10 -39.75
C ALA A 19 -40.87 -8.89 -38.85
N LEU A 20 -41.84 -8.44 -38.04
CA LEU A 20 -41.64 -7.35 -37.08
C LEU A 20 -40.67 -7.75 -35.96
N ALA A 21 -40.78 -8.98 -35.45
CA ALA A 21 -39.85 -9.51 -34.45
C ALA A 21 -38.41 -9.59 -34.98
N LEU A 22 -38.21 -10.06 -36.22
CA LEU A 22 -36.90 -10.11 -36.87
C LEU A 22 -36.32 -8.71 -37.12
N ALA A 23 -37.17 -7.74 -37.52
CA ALA A 23 -36.73 -6.36 -37.70
C ALA A 23 -36.28 -5.73 -36.38
N ILE A 24 -37.03 -5.95 -35.29
CA ILE A 24 -36.67 -5.48 -33.95
C ILE A 24 -35.36 -6.13 -33.49
N SER A 25 -35.20 -7.44 -33.64
CA SER A 25 -33.96 -8.14 -33.29
C SER A 25 -32.76 -7.64 -34.08
N LEU A 26 -32.91 -7.37 -35.39
CA LEU A 26 -31.84 -6.81 -36.22
C LEU A 26 -31.47 -5.38 -35.82
N THR A 27 -32.45 -4.54 -35.46
CA THR A 27 -32.16 -3.19 -34.94
C THR A 27 -31.49 -3.21 -33.57
N VAL A 28 -31.87 -4.12 -32.67
CA VAL A 28 -31.20 -4.28 -31.37
C VAL A 28 -29.76 -4.76 -31.57
N LEU A 29 -29.52 -5.72 -32.48
CA LEU A 29 -28.18 -6.20 -32.81
C LEU A 29 -27.32 -5.10 -33.45
N SER A 30 -27.87 -4.28 -34.33
CA SER A 30 -27.12 -3.17 -34.94
C SER A 30 -26.80 -2.08 -33.92
N THR A 31 -27.71 -1.75 -33.00
CA THR A 31 -27.42 -0.81 -31.91
C THR A 31 -26.37 -1.34 -30.94
N PHE A 32 -26.32 -2.66 -30.71
CA PHE A 32 -25.28 -3.29 -29.89
C PHE A 32 -23.91 -3.22 -30.58
N HIS A 33 -23.84 -3.43 -31.90
CA HIS A 33 -22.60 -3.28 -32.65
C HIS A 33 -22.11 -1.82 -32.76
N LEU A 34 -23.02 -0.85 -32.90
CA LEU A 34 -22.66 0.58 -32.94
C LEU A 34 -22.26 1.14 -31.56
N LEU A 35 -22.70 0.54 -30.46
CA LEU A 35 -22.25 0.86 -29.09
C LEU A 35 -21.04 0.04 -28.63
N SER A 36 -20.65 -0.99 -29.39
CA SER A 36 -19.52 -1.90 -29.10
C SER A 36 -18.20 -1.46 -29.73
N GLU A 37 -18.18 -0.39 -30.53
CA GLU A 37 -16.97 0.20 -31.12
C GLU A 37 -16.41 1.33 -30.22
N ALA A 38 -16.35 1.09 -28.91
CA ALA A 38 -15.37 1.72 -28.04
C ALA A 38 -14.20 0.73 -27.92
N PRO A 39 -12.93 1.16 -27.98
CA PRO A 39 -11.80 0.24 -28.11
C PRO A 39 -11.73 -0.69 -26.89
N LEU A 40 -12.04 -1.96 -27.12
CA LEU A 40 -11.92 -3.09 -26.19
C LEU A 40 -10.48 -3.35 -25.69
N THR A 41 -9.52 -2.50 -26.06
CA THR A 41 -8.16 -2.47 -25.54
C THR A 41 -8.00 -1.66 -24.25
N LEU A 42 -9.04 -1.01 -23.71
CA LEU A 42 -8.96 -0.26 -22.45
C LEU A 42 -9.75 -0.84 -21.25
N CYS A 43 -10.56 -1.88 -21.44
CA CYS A 43 -11.45 -2.41 -20.36
C CYS A 43 -11.14 -3.83 -19.86
N LEU A 44 -10.11 -4.51 -20.38
CA LEU A 44 -9.64 -5.81 -19.83
C LEU A 44 -8.46 -5.69 -18.85
N ALA A 45 -8.13 -4.47 -18.42
CA ALA A 45 -7.10 -4.23 -17.39
C ALA A 45 -7.65 -3.91 -15.98
N LEU A 46 -8.98 -3.91 -15.77
CA LEU A 46 -9.58 -3.40 -14.53
C LEU A 46 -10.48 -4.36 -13.73
N VAL A 47 -10.62 -5.64 -14.10
CA VAL A 47 -11.38 -6.59 -13.28
C VAL A 47 -10.70 -7.96 -13.22
N ALA A 48 -9.51 -8.01 -12.63
CA ALA A 48 -8.98 -9.26 -12.12
C ALA A 48 -8.25 -9.00 -10.79
N PRO A 49 -8.55 -9.74 -9.71
CA PRO A 49 -7.69 -9.76 -8.53
C PRO A 49 -6.42 -10.54 -8.90
N PHE A 50 -5.50 -9.88 -9.59
CA PHE A 50 -4.25 -10.49 -10.04
C PHE A 50 -3.30 -10.61 -8.86
N TRP A 51 -3.40 -11.74 -8.17
CA TRP A 51 -2.38 -12.26 -7.29
C TRP A 51 -1.46 -13.15 -8.15
N PRO A 52 -0.23 -12.76 -8.50
CA PRO A 52 0.68 -13.69 -9.15
C PRO A 52 1.19 -14.69 -8.11
N GLU A 53 0.44 -15.77 -7.92
CA GLU A 53 0.99 -17.07 -7.53
C GLU A 53 1.78 -17.60 -8.73
N ASN A 54 2.98 -17.06 -8.93
CA ASN A 54 4.15 -17.64 -9.61
C ASN A 54 5.09 -16.53 -10.09
N ALA A 55 5.86 -15.95 -9.17
CA ALA A 55 7.14 -15.33 -9.52
C ALA A 55 8.22 -16.42 -9.49
N THR A 56 8.31 -17.20 -10.57
CA THR A 56 9.43 -18.13 -10.81
C THR A 56 10.58 -17.39 -11.48
N GLN A 57 11.73 -17.40 -10.80
CA GLN A 57 13.11 -17.30 -11.32
C GLN A 57 13.38 -16.30 -12.45
N GLY A 58 13.75 -15.08 -12.06
CA GLY A 58 14.64 -14.21 -12.84
C GLY A 58 16.02 -14.18 -12.18
N THR A 59 16.87 -15.15 -12.46
CA THR A 59 18.28 -15.11 -12.09
C THR A 59 19.00 -14.27 -13.14
N ILE A 60 19.35 -13.01 -12.82
CA ILE A 60 20.29 -12.25 -13.64
C ILE A 60 21.69 -12.78 -13.33
N GLY A 61 22.30 -13.41 -14.34
CA GLY A 61 23.59 -14.07 -14.25
C GLY A 61 24.73 -13.12 -13.87
N SER A 62 25.65 -13.67 -13.09
CA SER A 62 26.95 -13.09 -12.76
C SER A 62 27.77 -12.86 -14.03
N ALA A 63 28.12 -11.60 -14.31
CA ALA A 63 29.22 -11.26 -15.20
C ALA A 63 30.38 -10.75 -14.34
N ALA A 64 31.45 -11.55 -14.28
CA ALA A 64 32.68 -11.24 -13.57
C ALA A 64 33.58 -10.32 -14.41
N ASN A 65 34.35 -9.50 -13.67
CA ASN A 65 35.58 -8.81 -14.05
C ASN A 65 35.57 -7.90 -15.28
N GLU A 66 35.39 -6.60 -15.03
CA GLU A 66 36.22 -5.57 -15.67
C GLU A 66 36.34 -4.34 -14.75
N LEU A 67 37.58 -4.01 -14.38
CA LEU A 67 37.95 -2.87 -13.53
C LEU A 67 37.56 -1.55 -14.21
N SER A 68 36.42 -0.98 -13.83
CA SER A 68 36.08 0.40 -14.15
C SER A 68 36.83 1.36 -13.21
N PRO A 69 37.27 2.55 -13.70
CA PRO A 69 38.05 3.48 -12.91
C PRO A 69 37.19 4.02 -11.76
N VAL A 70 37.70 3.86 -10.54
CA VAL A 70 37.16 4.47 -9.32
C VAL A 70 37.07 5.98 -9.56
N LEU A 71 35.85 6.51 -9.69
CA LEU A 71 35.62 7.95 -9.70
C LEU A 71 36.18 8.51 -8.37
N PRO A 72 36.96 9.60 -8.40
CA PRO A 72 37.53 10.17 -7.19
C PRO A 72 36.41 10.52 -6.22
N ALA A 73 36.53 10.04 -4.98
CA ALA A 73 35.58 10.34 -3.92
C ALA A 73 35.42 11.87 -3.80
N PRO A 74 34.19 12.40 -3.74
CA PRO A 74 33.98 13.82 -3.51
C PRO A 74 34.66 14.21 -2.20
N SER A 75 35.34 15.36 -2.22
CA SER A 75 36.06 15.94 -1.09
C SER A 75 35.20 15.94 0.19
N PRO A 76 35.76 15.55 1.36
CA PRO A 76 34.99 15.30 2.59
C PRO A 76 34.25 16.52 3.17
N ALA A 77 34.48 17.72 2.64
CA ALA A 77 33.92 18.96 3.17
C ALA A 77 32.46 19.26 2.78
N ASN A 78 31.79 18.40 1.98
CA ASN A 78 30.44 18.71 1.46
C ASN A 78 29.44 17.52 1.52
N ARG A 79 29.70 16.51 2.37
CA ARG A 79 28.75 15.40 2.55
C ARG A 79 27.67 15.78 3.56
N SER A 80 26.42 15.61 3.15
CA SER A 80 25.28 15.82 4.03
C SER A 80 25.10 14.58 4.90
N ARG A 81 24.99 14.77 6.21
CA ARG A 81 24.68 13.69 7.17
C ARG A 81 23.28 13.11 7.00
N THR A 82 22.47 13.71 6.12
CA THR A 82 21.08 13.34 5.82
C THR A 82 20.84 13.20 4.31
N LEU A 83 21.86 12.77 3.56
CA LEU A 83 21.77 12.40 2.14
C LEU A 83 21.37 13.54 1.18
N GLY A 84 21.48 14.80 1.62
CA GLY A 84 21.28 16.00 0.77
C GLY A 84 19.83 16.34 0.44
N VAL A 85 18.91 15.39 0.63
CA VAL A 85 17.49 15.52 0.22
C VAL A 85 16.50 15.67 1.38
N ALA A 86 16.97 15.46 2.61
CA ALA A 86 16.17 15.48 3.82
C ALA A 86 16.87 16.22 4.95
N SER A 87 16.12 16.61 5.97
CA SER A 87 16.66 17.22 7.19
C SER A 87 17.00 16.22 8.28
N ARG A 88 16.45 15.01 8.17
CA ARG A 88 16.51 13.98 9.20
C ARG A 88 16.32 12.60 8.59
N ILE A 89 16.91 11.62 9.26
CA ILE A 89 16.71 10.21 8.99
C ILE A 89 16.19 9.59 10.28
N TYR A 90 15.13 8.80 10.19
CA TYR A 90 14.59 8.00 11.28
C TYR A 90 14.80 6.52 10.98
N VAL A 91 15.17 5.76 12.01
CA VAL A 91 15.24 4.30 11.94
C VAL A 91 14.22 3.72 12.91
N VAL A 92 13.19 3.06 12.37
CA VAL A 92 12.19 2.35 13.17
C VAL A 92 12.76 0.99 13.55
N SER A 93 13.02 0.78 14.83
CA SER A 93 13.66 -0.43 15.34
C SER A 93 13.13 -0.81 16.71
N LEU A 94 12.89 -2.10 16.95
CA LEU A 94 12.58 -2.58 18.29
C LEU A 94 13.78 -2.36 19.22
N PRO A 95 13.59 -1.80 20.43
CA PRO A 95 14.69 -1.60 21.39
C PRO A 95 15.45 -2.89 21.73
N ALA A 96 14.74 -4.02 21.73
CA ALA A 96 15.31 -5.33 22.02
C ALA A 96 16.18 -5.89 20.87
N ARG A 97 16.10 -5.34 19.65
CA ARG A 97 16.86 -5.79 18.47
C ARG A 97 18.22 -5.10 18.39
N THR A 98 19.03 -5.31 19.43
CA THR A 98 20.39 -4.76 19.52
C THR A 98 21.28 -5.26 18.38
N ASP A 99 21.04 -6.48 17.90
CA ASP A 99 21.70 -7.08 16.73
C ASP A 99 21.51 -6.22 15.46
N ARG A 100 20.28 -5.78 15.21
CA ARG A 100 19.95 -4.95 14.05
C ARG A 100 20.41 -3.51 14.22
N ARG A 101 20.26 -2.93 15.42
CA ARG A 101 20.78 -1.58 15.72
C ARG A 101 22.30 -1.50 15.56
N GLU A 102 23.04 -2.53 15.97
CA GLU A 102 24.50 -2.58 15.74
C GLU A 102 24.84 -2.60 14.25
N GLN A 103 24.13 -3.41 13.46
CA GLN A 103 24.31 -3.44 12.00
C GLN A 103 24.00 -2.08 11.36
N MET A 104 22.90 -1.46 11.76
CA MET A 104 22.54 -0.12 11.32
C MET A 104 23.63 0.88 11.72
N ASP A 105 24.15 0.84 12.95
CA ASP A 105 25.21 1.76 13.38
C ASP A 105 26.51 1.59 12.56
N ARG A 106 26.82 0.39 12.08
CA ARG A 106 27.92 0.18 11.12
C ARG A 106 27.62 0.84 9.78
N LEU A 107 26.42 0.63 9.23
CA LEU A 107 25.98 1.28 7.98
C LEU A 107 26.03 2.82 8.11
N ARG A 108 25.58 3.36 9.25
CA ARG A 108 25.66 4.78 9.60
C ARG A 108 27.07 5.31 9.54
N ALA A 109 28.01 4.60 10.17
CA ALA A 109 29.41 4.99 10.22
C ALA A 109 30.08 4.91 8.84
N SER A 110 29.81 3.86 8.08
CA SER A 110 30.37 3.66 6.74
C SER A 110 29.93 4.73 5.74
N LEU A 111 28.73 5.31 5.91
CA LEU A 111 28.20 6.37 5.06
C LEU A 111 28.34 7.79 5.65
N ASP A 112 28.88 7.95 6.85
CA ASP A 112 28.95 9.22 7.60
C ASP A 112 27.57 9.90 7.75
N LEU A 113 26.57 9.12 8.17
CA LEU A 113 25.19 9.58 8.34
C LEU A 113 24.84 9.84 9.81
N GLU A 114 23.77 10.60 10.01
CA GLU A 114 23.09 10.75 11.29
C GLU A 114 21.62 10.37 11.16
N TRP A 115 21.13 9.62 12.14
CA TRP A 115 19.72 9.30 12.26
C TRP A 115 19.29 9.20 13.72
N THR A 116 17.98 9.26 13.92
CA THR A 116 17.33 9.04 15.21
C THR A 116 16.62 7.70 15.20
N TYR A 117 16.90 6.86 16.19
CA TYR A 117 16.10 5.65 16.40
C TYR A 117 14.73 6.04 16.96
N VAL A 118 13.68 5.51 16.35
CA VAL A 118 12.32 5.53 16.86
C VAL A 118 12.03 4.14 17.38
N ASP A 119 11.74 4.04 18.68
CA ASP A 119 11.45 2.77 19.33
C ASP A 119 10.15 2.20 18.78
N ALA A 120 10.27 1.10 18.03
CA ALA A 120 9.12 0.39 17.50
C ALA A 120 8.34 -0.28 18.64
N VAL A 121 7.03 -0.45 18.41
CA VAL A 121 6.14 -1.17 19.31
C VAL A 121 6.23 -2.66 19.06
N ASP A 122 6.43 -3.43 20.12
CA ASP A 122 6.49 -4.89 20.06
C ASP A 122 5.09 -5.49 19.83
N ALA A 123 5.03 -6.64 19.14
CA ALA A 123 3.78 -7.35 18.85
C ALA A 123 2.99 -7.77 20.11
N SER A 124 3.68 -7.91 21.25
CA SER A 124 3.10 -8.24 22.55
C SER A 124 2.73 -7.03 23.41
N HIS A 125 2.96 -5.80 22.91
CA HIS A 125 2.67 -4.59 23.68
C HIS A 125 1.16 -4.46 23.97
N PRO A 126 0.73 -4.07 25.19
CA PRO A 126 -0.69 -3.95 25.55
C PRO A 126 -1.52 -3.08 24.60
N GLU A 127 -0.94 -2.01 24.05
CA GLU A 127 -1.60 -1.13 23.09
C GLU A 127 -1.99 -1.84 21.78
N VAL A 128 -1.16 -2.79 21.32
CA VAL A 128 -1.46 -3.60 20.11
C VAL A 128 -2.74 -4.41 20.33
N PHE A 129 -2.90 -4.98 21.53
CA PHE A 129 -4.11 -5.70 21.90
C PHE A 129 -5.32 -4.79 22.08
N ALA A 130 -5.12 -3.55 22.56
CA ALA A 130 -6.18 -2.54 22.62
C ALA A 130 -6.67 -2.17 21.22
N ILE A 131 -5.76 -1.90 20.29
CA ILE A 131 -6.07 -1.61 18.88
C ILE A 131 -6.83 -2.78 18.24
N LEU A 132 -6.34 -4.01 18.39
CA LEU A 132 -7.02 -5.21 17.87
C LEU A 132 -8.43 -5.38 18.44
N ARG A 133 -8.66 -4.97 19.69
CA ARG A 133 -10.00 -4.98 20.30
C ARG A 133 -10.92 -3.97 19.61
N GLN A 134 -10.42 -2.78 19.31
CA GLN A 134 -11.19 -1.76 18.58
C GLN A 134 -11.51 -2.20 17.15
N VAL A 135 -10.55 -2.77 16.43
CA VAL A 135 -10.78 -3.34 15.08
C VAL A 135 -11.88 -4.42 15.11
N ARG A 136 -11.84 -5.30 16.12
CA ARG A 136 -12.87 -6.34 16.31
C ARG A 136 -14.24 -5.71 16.57
N ALA A 137 -14.32 -4.76 17.50
CA ALA A 137 -15.56 -4.09 17.88
C ALA A 137 -16.19 -3.36 16.67
N LEU A 138 -15.39 -2.60 15.92
CA LEU A 138 -15.82 -1.92 14.70
C LEU A 138 -16.41 -2.88 13.68
N ARG A 139 -15.69 -3.95 13.36
CA ARG A 139 -16.13 -4.95 12.38
C ARG A 139 -17.36 -5.72 12.84
N ALA A 140 -17.50 -5.98 14.14
CA ALA A 140 -18.69 -6.62 14.70
C ALA A 140 -19.93 -5.73 14.55
N GLN A 141 -19.79 -4.43 14.81
CA GLN A 141 -20.87 -3.47 14.63
C GLN A 141 -21.29 -3.38 13.16
N ILE A 142 -20.33 -3.28 12.24
CA ILE A 142 -20.60 -3.24 10.80
C ILE A 142 -21.31 -4.52 10.34
N ALA A 143 -20.79 -5.69 10.72
CA ALA A 143 -21.41 -6.97 10.37
C ALA A 143 -22.86 -7.06 10.91
N SER A 144 -23.12 -6.62 12.14
CA SER A 144 -24.46 -6.59 12.71
C SER A 144 -25.43 -5.71 11.91
N VAL A 145 -24.96 -4.57 11.38
CA VAL A 145 -25.78 -3.67 10.56
C VAL A 145 -26.06 -4.26 9.18
N VAL A 146 -25.08 -4.94 8.59
CA VAL A 146 -25.25 -5.60 7.29
C VAL A 146 -26.26 -6.75 7.39
N LEU A 147 -26.17 -7.57 8.43
CA LEU A 147 -27.06 -8.70 8.66
C LEU A 147 -28.48 -8.29 9.02
N SER A 148 -28.69 -7.15 9.68
CA SER A 148 -30.05 -6.67 9.97
C SER A 148 -30.80 -6.17 8.72
N ARG A 149 -30.08 -5.96 7.61
CA ARG A 149 -30.65 -5.56 6.31
C ARG A 149 -30.91 -6.74 5.37
N SER A 150 -30.50 -7.96 5.70
CA SER A 150 -30.79 -9.11 4.84
C SER A 150 -32.27 -9.49 4.97
N ASP A 151 -32.95 -9.67 3.83
CA ASP A 151 -34.39 -9.97 3.79
C ASP A 151 -34.73 -11.37 4.33
N ASP A 152 -33.74 -12.25 4.52
CA ASP A 152 -33.93 -13.64 4.94
C ASP A 152 -32.73 -14.12 5.81
N PRO A 153 -32.58 -13.62 7.06
CA PRO A 153 -31.47 -14.03 7.92
C PRO A 153 -31.68 -15.47 8.37
N ASN A 154 -30.78 -16.37 7.98
CA ASN A 154 -30.78 -17.74 8.48
C ASN A 154 -30.15 -17.76 9.89
N PRO A 155 -30.93 -17.94 10.97
CA PRO A 155 -30.40 -17.85 12.34
C PRO A 155 -29.41 -18.98 12.69
N LEU A 156 -29.27 -20.00 11.82
CA LEU A 156 -28.38 -21.14 12.00
C LEU A 156 -27.10 -21.08 11.16
N ALA A 157 -27.00 -20.19 10.17
CA ALA A 157 -25.82 -20.06 9.32
C ALA A 157 -24.77 -19.14 9.97
N ASP A 158 -23.49 -19.36 9.66
CA ASP A 158 -22.42 -18.47 10.13
C ASP A 158 -22.65 -17.06 9.56
N PRO A 159 -22.56 -15.99 10.36
CA PRO A 159 -22.70 -14.62 9.85
C PRO A 159 -21.77 -14.30 8.67
N SER A 160 -20.60 -14.94 8.60
CA SER A 160 -19.67 -14.79 7.48
C SER A 160 -20.13 -15.43 6.17
N GLU A 161 -21.04 -16.41 6.23
CA GLU A 161 -21.65 -17.08 5.08
C GLU A 161 -22.92 -16.37 4.58
N GLN A 162 -23.47 -15.47 5.39
CA GLN A 162 -24.70 -14.71 5.09
C GLN A 162 -24.43 -13.31 4.54
N ILE A 163 -23.23 -12.78 4.74
CA ILE A 163 -22.82 -11.52 4.14
C ILE A 163 -22.37 -11.81 2.72
N ASP A 164 -23.07 -11.24 1.74
CA ASP A 164 -22.57 -11.23 0.36
C ASP A 164 -21.28 -10.40 0.31
N MET A 165 -20.16 -11.11 0.29
CA MET A 165 -18.83 -10.52 0.33
C MET A 165 -18.41 -9.94 -1.04
N GLU A 166 -19.07 -10.33 -2.13
CA GLU A 166 -18.87 -9.72 -3.45
C GLU A 166 -19.39 -8.27 -3.45
N HIS A 167 -20.46 -8.03 -2.70
CA HIS A 167 -21.07 -6.71 -2.48
C HIS A 167 -20.82 -6.16 -1.07
N ALA A 168 -19.73 -6.59 -0.41
CA ALA A 168 -19.40 -6.11 0.93
C ALA A 168 -19.32 -4.57 0.95
N PRO A 169 -19.89 -3.90 1.96
CA PRO A 169 -19.99 -2.45 1.96
C PRO A 169 -18.60 -1.80 2.01
N GLY A 170 -18.45 -0.73 1.26
CA GLY A 170 -17.27 0.15 1.29
C GLY A 170 -17.52 1.41 2.13
N PHE A 171 -16.43 2.09 2.51
CA PHE A 171 -16.50 3.44 3.07
C PHE A 171 -16.08 4.50 2.04
N HIS A 172 -16.54 5.72 2.29
CA HIS A 172 -16.09 6.92 1.57
C HIS A 172 -15.13 7.71 2.46
N TRP A 173 -14.11 8.29 1.84
CA TRP A 173 -13.19 9.18 2.54
C TRP A 173 -13.88 10.50 2.87
N PRO A 174 -13.64 11.07 4.06
CA PRO A 174 -14.14 12.40 4.39
C PRO A 174 -13.54 13.48 3.48
N ASP A 175 -14.36 14.39 2.96
CA ASP A 175 -13.90 15.50 2.10
C ASP A 175 -12.95 16.46 2.85
N VAL A 176 -13.11 16.55 4.17
CA VAL A 176 -12.31 17.42 5.05
C VAL A 176 -10.82 17.01 5.14
N LEU A 177 -10.44 15.81 4.68
CA LEU A 177 -9.06 15.34 4.81
C LEU A 177 -8.07 16.24 4.05
N ASP A 178 -8.41 16.70 2.85
CA ASP A 178 -7.52 17.54 2.04
C ASP A 178 -7.33 18.94 2.67
N GLU A 179 -8.38 19.47 3.30
CA GLU A 179 -8.31 20.74 4.04
C GLU A 179 -7.39 20.60 5.28
N LEU A 180 -7.50 19.49 6.01
CA LEU A 180 -6.69 19.22 7.20
C LEU A 180 -5.20 19.06 6.90
N VAL A 181 -4.82 18.61 5.70
CA VAL A 181 -3.41 18.55 5.28
C VAL A 181 -2.75 19.91 5.35
N HIS A 182 -3.47 20.99 5.04
CA HIS A 182 -2.94 22.35 5.02
C HIS A 182 -3.27 23.15 6.28
N ALA A 183 -3.99 22.54 7.24
CA ALA A 183 -4.35 23.21 8.49
C ALA A 183 -3.10 23.68 9.27
N PRO A 184 -3.13 24.90 9.85
CA PRO A 184 -2.00 25.41 10.61
C PRO A 184 -1.77 24.60 11.89
N GLY A 185 -0.51 24.47 12.29
CA GLY A 185 -0.11 23.82 13.53
C GLY A 185 -0.22 22.28 13.51
N PRO A 186 -0.03 21.64 14.69
CA PRO A 186 -0.12 20.19 14.83
C PRO A 186 -1.54 19.67 14.59
N LEU A 187 -1.63 18.51 13.94
CA LEU A 187 -2.88 17.75 13.81
C LEU A 187 -3.30 17.27 15.20
N GLN A 188 -4.51 17.65 15.62
CA GLN A 188 -5.10 17.16 16.86
C GLN A 188 -5.35 15.65 16.78
N PRO A 189 -5.21 14.89 17.88
CA PRO A 189 -5.55 13.47 17.92
C PRO A 189 -7.02 13.26 17.51
N SER A 190 -7.27 12.31 16.60
CA SER A 190 -8.62 11.97 16.15
C SER A 190 -8.68 10.54 15.62
N GLY A 191 -9.89 9.99 15.51
CA GLY A 191 -10.10 8.65 14.95
C GLY A 191 -9.30 7.58 15.69
N ALA A 192 -8.53 6.79 14.96
CA ALA A 192 -7.75 5.70 15.54
C ALA A 192 -6.59 6.15 16.46
N ASP A 193 -6.22 7.45 16.48
CA ASP A 193 -5.27 7.97 17.47
C ASP A 193 -5.81 7.82 18.90
N LEU A 194 -7.15 7.82 19.06
CA LEU A 194 -7.78 7.75 20.37
C LEU A 194 -7.84 6.32 20.91
N TRP A 195 -7.65 5.30 20.08
CA TRP A 195 -7.82 3.88 20.45
C TRP A 195 -6.89 3.37 21.55
N THR A 196 -5.78 4.07 21.80
CA THR A 196 -4.79 3.71 22.82
C THR A 196 -4.89 4.58 24.08
N VAL A 197 -5.83 5.53 24.16
CA VAL A 197 -5.99 6.42 25.32
C VAL A 197 -6.73 5.68 26.47
N PRO A 198 -6.17 5.60 27.69
CA PRO A 198 -6.68 4.74 28.78
C PRO A 198 -8.05 5.06 29.41
N SER A 199 -8.84 6.04 28.94
CA SER A 199 -9.83 6.72 29.81
C SER A 199 -11.32 6.63 29.47
N GLU A 200 -11.76 6.09 28.33
CA GLU A 200 -13.19 6.14 27.95
C GLU A 200 -13.65 4.80 27.36
N PRO A 201 -14.89 4.35 27.65
CA PRO A 201 -15.51 3.28 26.88
C PRO A 201 -15.76 3.82 25.47
N GLN A 202 -14.84 3.56 24.55
CA GLN A 202 -14.94 3.98 23.16
C GLN A 202 -16.05 3.21 22.46
N PHE A 203 -17.27 3.68 22.66
CA PHE A 203 -18.35 3.47 21.72
C PHE A 203 -18.00 4.33 20.51
N PHE A 204 -17.84 3.69 19.35
CA PHE A 204 -17.84 4.40 18.08
C PHE A 204 -19.05 5.34 18.06
N ASP A 205 -18.82 6.63 17.81
CA ASP A 205 -19.92 7.49 17.41
C ASP A 205 -20.42 6.93 16.10
N SER A 206 -21.59 6.31 16.17
CA SER A 206 -22.25 5.73 15.02
C SER A 206 -22.43 6.74 13.89
N SER A 207 -22.48 8.05 14.14
CA SER A 207 -22.62 9.05 13.09
C SER A 207 -21.39 9.24 12.19
N GLU A 208 -20.20 8.74 12.56
CA GLU A 208 -19.00 8.78 11.71
C GLU A 208 -18.90 7.59 10.73
N LEU A 209 -19.79 6.60 10.86
CA LEU A 209 -19.91 5.52 9.88
C LEU A 209 -20.83 5.99 8.75
N PRO A 210 -20.37 6.05 7.48
CA PRO A 210 -21.19 6.52 6.35
C PRO A 210 -22.46 5.66 6.09
N ILE A 211 -22.64 4.55 6.82
CA ILE A 211 -23.80 3.65 6.70
C ILE A 211 -24.88 3.96 7.77
N VAL A 212 -24.54 4.66 8.85
CA VAL A 212 -25.44 4.79 10.02
C VAL A 212 -26.20 6.14 10.03
N ALA A 213 -25.81 7.10 9.19
CA ALA A 213 -26.48 8.41 9.11
C ALA A 213 -27.96 8.34 8.66
N GLU A 214 -28.44 7.19 8.16
CA GLU A 214 -29.85 7.00 7.77
C GLU A 214 -30.73 6.34 8.85
N LEU A 215 -30.24 6.12 10.07
CA LEU A 215 -31.02 5.47 11.13
C LEU A 215 -31.76 6.50 12.01
N HIS A 216 -33.09 6.55 11.84
CA HIS A 216 -34.03 7.20 12.75
C HIS A 216 -33.84 6.74 14.21
N PRO A 217 -34.06 7.62 15.21
CA PRO A 217 -33.77 7.35 16.61
C PRO A 217 -34.90 6.54 17.26
N ALA A 218 -34.95 5.22 17.02
CA ALA A 218 -35.96 4.39 17.67
C ALA A 218 -35.53 2.94 17.96
N HIS A 219 -34.24 2.62 18.12
CA HIS A 219 -33.86 1.31 18.68
C HIS A 219 -32.64 1.43 19.60
N ARG A 220 -32.87 1.96 20.80
CA ARG A 220 -32.00 1.71 21.96
C ARG A 220 -32.38 0.33 22.51
N LEU A 221 -31.86 -0.73 21.92
CA LEU A 221 -32.05 -2.09 22.45
C LEU A 221 -30.93 -2.45 23.41
N GLN A 222 -31.39 -2.87 24.58
CA GLN A 222 -30.65 -3.24 25.77
C GLN A 222 -29.70 -4.40 25.49
N SER A 223 -28.55 -4.35 26.15
CA SER A 223 -27.65 -5.47 26.36
C SER A 223 -28.42 -6.71 26.82
N HIS A 224 -28.30 -7.86 26.14
CA HIS A 224 -28.25 -9.19 26.73
C HIS A 224 -27.96 -10.24 25.64
N SER A 225 -26.76 -10.84 25.66
CA SER A 225 -26.52 -12.29 25.49
C SER A 225 -25.03 -12.57 25.18
N SER A 226 -24.32 -12.99 26.22
CA SER A 226 -22.91 -13.42 26.24
C SER A 226 -22.69 -14.83 25.63
N ALA A 227 -23.50 -15.28 24.68
CA ALA A 227 -23.43 -16.65 24.16
C ALA A 227 -23.31 -16.79 22.63
N HIS A 228 -23.42 -15.69 21.86
CA HIS A 228 -23.32 -15.72 20.38
C HIS A 228 -21.98 -15.21 19.83
N ALA A 229 -21.04 -14.80 20.69
CA ALA A 229 -19.67 -14.41 20.29
C ALA A 229 -18.73 -15.62 20.05
N LYS A 230 -19.27 -16.84 19.93
CA LYS A 230 -18.49 -18.02 19.54
C LYS A 230 -18.41 -18.08 18.03
N LYS A 231 -17.20 -17.78 17.53
CA LYS A 231 -16.67 -18.16 16.20
C LYS A 231 -16.89 -17.19 15.03
N LEU A 232 -16.85 -15.88 15.25
CA LEU A 232 -16.62 -14.95 14.13
C LEU A 232 -15.12 -14.71 13.93
N ASN A 233 -14.47 -15.54 13.10
CA ASN A 233 -13.09 -15.28 12.66
C ASN A 233 -12.99 -14.16 11.60
N LEU A 234 -14.10 -13.53 11.22
CA LEU A 234 -14.18 -12.42 10.25
C LEU A 234 -13.32 -11.19 10.63
N HIS A 235 -12.97 -11.05 11.92
CA HIS A 235 -12.33 -9.83 12.43
C HIS A 235 -10.85 -9.65 12.10
N LEU A 236 -10.16 -10.70 11.66
CA LEU A 236 -8.71 -10.65 11.45
C LEU A 236 -8.31 -10.82 9.99
N ALA A 237 -9.24 -10.89 9.04
CA ALA A 237 -8.86 -10.84 7.62
C ALA A 237 -8.44 -9.41 7.23
N CYS A 238 -7.38 -9.27 6.44
CA CYS A 238 -7.03 -7.97 5.86
C CYS A 238 -8.10 -7.61 4.82
N THR A 239 -8.66 -6.41 4.94
CA THR A 239 -9.56 -5.84 3.93
C THR A 239 -8.75 -5.39 2.73
N ASP A 240 -9.38 -5.39 1.56
CA ASP A 240 -8.88 -4.74 0.37
C ASP A 240 -9.62 -3.43 0.11
N GLU A 241 -8.98 -2.55 -0.65
CA GLU A 241 -9.58 -1.31 -1.14
C GLU A 241 -10.23 -0.46 -0.03
N ASN A 242 -11.47 0.01 -0.23
CA ASN A 242 -12.27 0.66 0.80
C ASN A 242 -13.29 -0.31 1.46
N ARG A 243 -13.14 -1.62 1.31
CA ARG A 243 -14.08 -2.58 1.90
C ARG A 243 -13.97 -2.58 3.42
N LEU A 244 -15.12 -2.62 4.08
CA LEU A 244 -15.22 -2.62 5.55
C LEU A 244 -15.02 -4.00 6.19
N LEU A 245 -15.32 -5.05 5.44
CA LEU A 245 -15.27 -6.44 5.89
C LEU A 245 -14.44 -7.27 4.91
N ALA A 246 -13.90 -8.38 5.41
CA ALA A 246 -13.20 -9.36 4.59
C ALA A 246 -13.49 -10.77 5.10
N THR A 247 -13.65 -11.71 4.18
CA THR A 247 -13.90 -13.11 4.52
C THR A 247 -12.65 -13.70 5.15
N PHE A 248 -12.81 -14.30 6.32
CA PHE A 248 -11.76 -15.11 6.91
C PHE A 248 -11.95 -16.57 6.53
N SER A 249 -10.87 -17.20 6.06
CA SER A 249 -10.79 -18.64 5.85
C SER A 249 -9.49 -19.15 6.45
N ALA A 250 -9.49 -20.39 6.97
CA ALA A 250 -8.28 -21.05 7.46
C ALA A 250 -7.22 -21.22 6.35
N ALA A 251 -7.62 -21.18 5.08
CA ALA A 251 -6.73 -21.22 3.93
C ALA A 251 -6.18 -19.85 3.52
N LEU A 252 -6.54 -18.76 4.22
CA LEU A 252 -6.01 -17.44 3.90
C LEU A 252 -4.48 -17.44 4.01
N PRO A 253 -3.78 -16.91 3.00
CA PRO A 253 -2.34 -16.85 3.08
C PRO A 253 -1.90 -15.83 4.15
N PRO A 254 -0.74 -16.01 4.80
CA PRO A 254 -0.33 -15.24 5.98
C PRO A 254 -0.40 -13.73 5.78
N GLN A 255 -0.09 -13.22 4.59
CA GLN A 255 -0.13 -11.79 4.28
C GLN A 255 -1.55 -11.19 4.26
N ARG A 256 -2.60 -12.00 4.17
CA ARG A 256 -4.02 -11.59 4.25
C ARG A 256 -4.63 -11.74 5.64
N ILE A 257 -3.83 -12.14 6.65
CA ILE A 257 -4.27 -12.24 8.04
C ILE A 257 -3.69 -11.08 8.84
N LEU A 258 -4.52 -10.26 9.46
CA LEU A 258 -4.14 -9.20 10.38
C LEU A 258 -3.65 -9.83 11.69
N THR A 259 -2.35 -9.74 11.95
CA THR A 259 -1.70 -10.27 13.15
C THR A 259 -1.31 -9.14 14.10
N PRO A 260 -1.06 -9.43 15.40
CA PRO A 260 -0.50 -8.44 16.33
C PRO A 260 0.77 -7.78 15.79
N ALA A 261 1.66 -8.55 15.15
CA ALA A 261 2.88 -8.01 14.59
C ALA A 261 2.66 -7.02 13.43
N LYS A 262 1.65 -7.24 12.58
CA LYS A 262 1.28 -6.26 11.54
C LYS A 262 0.68 -4.98 12.12
N VAL A 263 -0.14 -5.12 13.17
CA VAL A 263 -0.68 -3.97 13.90
C VAL A 263 0.44 -3.18 14.59
N ALA A 264 1.40 -3.87 15.19
CA ALA A 264 2.56 -3.27 15.85
C ALA A 264 3.47 -2.54 14.84
N CYS A 265 3.75 -3.16 13.69
CA CYS A 265 4.46 -2.54 12.58
C CYS A 265 3.72 -1.27 12.09
N TRP A 266 2.41 -1.36 11.83
CA TRP A 266 1.59 -0.20 11.49
C TRP A 266 1.70 0.91 12.53
N HIS A 267 1.54 0.58 13.80
CA HIS A 267 1.56 1.54 14.89
C HIS A 267 2.93 2.23 15.00
N SER A 268 4.02 1.48 14.83
CA SER A 268 5.40 2.00 14.85
C SER A 268 5.63 3.00 13.72
N HIS A 269 5.18 2.70 12.50
CA HIS A 269 5.26 3.67 11.39
C HIS A 269 4.35 4.88 11.63
N MET A 270 3.15 4.70 12.19
CA MET A 270 2.28 5.82 12.54
C MET A 270 2.93 6.79 13.53
N GLN A 271 3.75 6.32 14.47
CA GLN A 271 4.43 7.19 15.44
C GLN A 271 5.41 8.15 14.75
N VAL A 272 6.30 7.64 13.88
CA VAL A 272 7.25 8.49 13.14
C VAL A 272 6.54 9.37 12.11
N ILE A 273 5.51 8.87 11.43
CA ILE A 273 4.71 9.67 10.49
C ILE A 273 4.04 10.83 11.22
N ARG A 274 3.50 10.58 12.43
CA ARG A 274 2.89 11.61 13.28
C ARG A 274 3.92 12.66 13.72
N GLU A 275 5.12 12.24 14.08
CA GLU A 275 6.21 13.16 14.43
C GLU A 275 6.54 14.10 13.26
N ILE A 276 6.67 13.58 12.04
CA ILE A 276 6.95 14.38 10.84
C ILE A 276 5.77 15.31 10.53
N ALA A 277 4.54 14.81 10.58
CA ALA A 277 3.32 15.55 10.27
C ALA A 277 3.10 16.77 11.20
N ASN A 278 3.53 16.64 12.45
CA ASN A 278 3.37 17.66 13.49
C ASN A 278 4.63 18.51 13.72
N SER A 279 5.72 18.22 13.01
CA SER A 279 6.97 18.97 13.09
C SER A 279 6.80 20.39 12.51
N GLN A 280 7.66 21.34 12.90
CA GLN A 280 7.72 22.69 12.30
C GLN A 280 8.70 22.77 11.12
N ASP A 281 9.48 21.72 10.88
CA ASP A 281 10.40 21.65 9.76
C ASP A 281 9.66 21.16 8.52
N GLU A 282 9.63 22.00 7.49
CA GLU A 282 9.01 21.67 6.20
C GLU A 282 9.91 20.78 5.32
N ARG A 283 11.18 20.60 5.70
CA ARG A 283 12.10 19.75 4.93
C ARG A 283 11.71 18.27 5.04
N PRO A 284 11.99 17.47 4.01
CA PRO A 284 11.68 16.05 4.01
C PRO A 284 12.37 15.26 5.12
N ALA A 285 11.78 14.12 5.47
CA ALA A 285 12.34 13.14 6.39
C ALA A 285 12.45 11.77 5.72
N ILE A 286 13.58 11.09 5.94
CA ILE A 286 13.78 9.70 5.50
C ILE A 286 13.39 8.77 6.65
N ILE A 287 12.66 7.70 6.35
CA ILE A 287 12.27 6.65 7.28
C ILE A 287 12.87 5.34 6.76
N LEU A 288 13.55 4.63 7.65
CA LEU A 288 14.18 3.34 7.41
C LEU A 288 13.66 2.31 8.42
N GLU A 289 13.53 1.05 8.00
CA GLU A 289 13.51 -0.09 8.92
C GLU A 289 14.95 -0.48 9.31
N ASP A 290 15.09 -1.33 10.33
CA ASP A 290 16.38 -1.68 10.94
C ASP A 290 17.14 -2.83 10.26
N ASP A 291 16.65 -3.30 9.12
CA ASP A 291 17.21 -4.41 8.37
C ASP A 291 17.56 -4.01 6.92
N VAL A 292 18.02 -2.76 6.70
CA VAL A 292 18.37 -2.28 5.35
C VAL A 292 19.88 -2.32 5.03
N ASP A 293 20.19 -2.35 3.74
CA ASP A 293 21.48 -1.98 3.15
C ASP A 293 21.25 -0.87 2.12
N MET A 294 22.28 -0.08 1.81
CA MET A 294 22.20 1.07 0.91
C MET A 294 23.31 1.05 -0.12
N GLU A 295 23.06 1.64 -1.30
CA GLU A 295 24.13 1.95 -2.25
C GLU A 295 25.18 2.85 -1.59
N ARG A 296 26.46 2.58 -1.83
CA ARG A 296 27.56 3.39 -1.30
C ARG A 296 27.52 4.85 -1.76
N ASP A 297 27.06 5.09 -2.98
CA ASP A 297 26.93 6.40 -3.61
C ASP A 297 25.51 6.99 -3.49
N ILE A 298 24.69 6.49 -2.55
CA ILE A 298 23.28 6.88 -2.38
C ILE A 298 23.07 8.40 -2.32
N GLN A 299 23.91 9.18 -1.62
CA GLN A 299 23.76 10.64 -1.56
C GLN A 299 23.79 11.25 -2.98
N ALA A 300 24.77 10.90 -3.79
CA ALA A 300 24.91 11.45 -5.14
C ALA A 300 23.76 11.04 -6.05
N ARG A 301 23.24 9.81 -5.89
CA ARG A 301 22.05 9.35 -6.63
C ARG A 301 20.82 10.16 -6.26
N LEU A 302 20.56 10.33 -4.95
CA LEU A 302 19.38 11.06 -4.49
C LEU A 302 19.44 12.53 -4.89
N GLU A 303 20.58 13.20 -4.72
CA GLU A 303 20.77 14.60 -5.15
C GLU A 303 20.56 14.79 -6.65
N GLY A 304 20.95 13.81 -7.48
CA GLY A 304 20.72 13.86 -8.92
C GLY A 304 19.26 13.63 -9.34
N LEU A 305 18.50 12.84 -8.56
CA LEU A 305 17.11 12.50 -8.84
C LEU A 305 16.10 13.51 -8.30
N TRP A 306 16.40 14.09 -7.13
CA TRP A 306 15.46 14.92 -6.38
C TRP A 306 14.88 16.11 -7.17
N PRO A 307 15.67 16.84 -8.00
CA PRO A 307 15.16 17.97 -8.76
C PRO A 307 14.08 17.62 -9.80
N ALA A 308 13.89 16.34 -10.14
CA ALA A 308 12.84 15.90 -11.05
C ALA A 308 11.47 15.76 -10.37
N LEU A 309 11.41 15.76 -9.03
CA LEU A 309 10.16 15.64 -8.28
C LEU A 309 9.26 16.88 -8.50
N PRO A 310 7.94 16.68 -8.67
CA PRO A 310 6.99 17.79 -8.70
C PRO A 310 6.83 18.42 -7.32
N VAL A 311 6.54 19.72 -7.23
CA VAL A 311 6.51 20.46 -5.94
C VAL A 311 5.60 19.86 -4.85
N ASP A 312 4.54 19.17 -5.25
CA ASP A 312 3.48 18.62 -4.41
C ASP A 312 3.58 17.09 -4.24
N TRP A 313 4.79 16.53 -4.29
CA TRP A 313 5.03 15.12 -3.97
C TRP A 313 4.79 14.81 -2.48
N ASP A 314 4.32 13.59 -2.17
CA ASP A 314 4.02 13.16 -0.80
C ASP A 314 5.02 12.16 -0.26
N ILE A 315 5.29 11.11 -1.03
CA ILE A 315 6.15 10.01 -0.63
C ILE A 315 7.09 9.61 -1.77
N VAL A 316 8.34 9.30 -1.43
CA VAL A 316 9.31 8.71 -2.35
C VAL A 316 9.83 7.41 -1.77
N TYR A 317 9.63 6.29 -2.47
CA TYR A 317 10.16 4.98 -2.09
C TYR A 317 11.61 4.85 -2.55
N LEU A 318 12.54 4.70 -1.60
CA LEU A 318 13.97 4.50 -1.89
C LEU A 318 14.28 3.03 -2.22
N GLY A 319 13.41 2.14 -1.76
CA GLY A 319 13.20 0.83 -2.35
C GLY A 319 11.80 0.32 -2.07
N HIS A 320 11.36 -0.64 -2.87
CA HIS A 320 10.01 -1.19 -2.80
C HIS A 320 9.99 -2.66 -3.23
N CYS A 321 8.84 -3.31 -3.08
CA CYS A 321 8.63 -4.68 -3.49
C CYS A 321 7.30 -4.83 -4.23
N TRP A 322 7.15 -5.97 -4.92
CA TRP A 322 5.85 -6.44 -5.46
C TRP A 322 5.16 -5.49 -6.45
N SER A 323 5.95 -4.64 -7.09
CA SER A 323 5.56 -3.76 -8.20
C SER A 323 6.78 -3.54 -9.10
N ASP A 324 6.53 -3.26 -10.37
CA ASP A 324 7.55 -2.82 -11.32
C ASP A 324 7.19 -1.40 -11.78
N GLU A 325 7.74 -0.42 -11.07
CA GLU A 325 7.42 0.99 -11.32
C GLU A 325 8.16 1.53 -12.56
N SER A 326 9.10 0.76 -13.14
CA SER A 326 9.76 1.12 -14.41
C SER A 326 8.82 1.14 -15.61
N LEU A 327 7.64 0.53 -15.47
CA LEU A 327 6.58 0.56 -16.47
C LEU A 327 5.97 1.97 -16.63
N ASN A 328 6.12 2.84 -15.63
CA ASN A 328 5.74 4.25 -15.73
C ASN A 328 6.90 5.06 -16.36
N PRO A 329 6.63 6.11 -17.15
CA PRO A 329 7.70 6.95 -17.69
C PRO A 329 8.57 7.57 -16.59
N ALA A 330 9.89 7.53 -16.77
CA ALA A 330 10.82 8.17 -15.85
C ALA A 330 10.62 9.70 -15.85
N LEU A 331 10.77 10.32 -14.68
CA LEU A 331 10.85 11.75 -14.55
C LEU A 331 12.23 12.24 -15.00
N HIS A 332 12.24 13.37 -15.70
CA HIS A 332 13.44 14.00 -16.21
C HIS A 332 13.56 15.43 -15.68
N THR A 333 14.78 15.84 -15.35
CA THR A 333 15.09 17.25 -15.12
C THR A 333 15.23 17.96 -16.46
N SER A 334 14.98 19.27 -16.53
CA SER A 334 15.24 20.08 -17.74
C SER A 334 16.72 20.08 -18.16
N SER A 335 17.62 19.67 -17.25
CA SER A 335 19.06 19.50 -17.47
C SER A 335 19.46 18.09 -17.91
N SER A 336 18.51 17.16 -18.01
CA SER A 336 18.78 15.80 -18.50
C SER A 336 19.12 15.87 -19.99
N PRO A 337 20.27 15.31 -20.43
CA PRO A 337 20.57 15.23 -21.86
C PRO A 337 19.47 14.41 -22.56
N PRO A 338 19.13 14.75 -23.82
CA PRO A 338 18.14 13.98 -24.58
C PRO A 338 18.56 12.50 -24.64
N PRO A 339 17.59 11.56 -24.70
CA PRO A 339 17.90 10.15 -24.77
C PRO A 339 18.85 9.89 -25.96
N PRO A 340 19.90 9.06 -25.78
CA PRO A 340 20.83 8.76 -26.85
C PRO A 340 20.09 8.12 -28.02
N SER A 341 20.53 8.42 -29.24
CA SER A 341 20.05 7.75 -30.45
C SER A 341 20.18 6.22 -30.31
N PRO A 342 19.27 5.43 -30.92
CA PRO A 342 19.21 3.97 -30.74
C PRO A 342 20.54 3.25 -31.00
N ASP A 343 21.38 3.78 -31.89
CA ASP A 343 22.70 3.21 -32.22
C ASP A 343 23.77 3.41 -31.12
N VAL A 344 23.58 4.38 -30.22
CA VAL A 344 24.48 4.66 -29.07
C VAL A 344 24.00 3.95 -27.80
N ALA A 345 22.70 3.69 -27.69
CA ALA A 345 22.08 3.01 -26.55
C ALA A 345 22.59 1.58 -26.33
N ALA A 346 22.98 0.87 -27.40
CA ALA A 346 23.53 -0.49 -27.31
C ALA A 346 24.89 -0.56 -26.61
N ASN A 347 25.74 0.47 -26.76
CA ASN A 347 27.07 0.55 -26.11
C ASN A 347 27.03 1.29 -24.76
N LEU A 348 25.99 2.09 -24.50
CA LEU A 348 25.73 2.72 -23.20
C LEU A 348 24.96 1.81 -22.22
N HIS A 349 24.45 0.66 -22.67
CA HIS A 349 23.55 -0.17 -21.87
C HIS A 349 24.19 -0.67 -20.56
N ALA A 350 25.51 -0.83 -20.49
CA ALA A 350 26.23 -1.18 -19.27
C ALA A 350 26.45 0.01 -18.32
N THR A 351 26.64 1.23 -18.84
CA THR A 351 26.89 2.46 -18.04
C THR A 351 25.63 3.23 -17.68
N LEU A 352 24.52 3.06 -18.44
CA LEU A 352 23.19 3.52 -18.09
C LEU A 352 22.45 2.52 -17.19
N SER A 353 22.73 1.21 -17.29
CA SER A 353 22.17 0.20 -16.37
C SER A 353 22.54 0.44 -14.91
N SER A 354 23.57 1.26 -14.65
CA SER A 354 24.03 1.59 -13.31
C SER A 354 23.31 2.78 -12.67
N ARG A 355 22.50 3.52 -13.44
CA ARG A 355 21.84 4.74 -12.96
C ARG A 355 20.42 4.43 -12.50
N SER A 356 20.11 4.84 -11.28
CA SER A 356 18.73 4.89 -10.81
C SER A 356 18.00 6.03 -11.52
N SER A 357 16.71 5.85 -11.76
CA SER A 357 15.74 6.80 -12.29
C SER A 357 14.56 6.90 -11.33
N LEU A 358 13.76 7.95 -11.47
CA LEU A 358 12.61 8.22 -10.61
C LEU A 358 11.33 8.07 -11.43
N HIS A 359 10.38 7.29 -10.92
CA HIS A 359 9.13 6.97 -11.64
C HIS A 359 7.92 7.28 -10.77
N PRO A 360 6.78 7.71 -11.34
CA PRO A 360 5.51 7.68 -10.62
C PRO A 360 5.23 6.27 -10.09
N SER A 361 4.77 6.16 -8.84
CA SER A 361 4.42 4.87 -8.26
C SER A 361 2.95 4.52 -8.47
N VAL A 362 2.63 3.23 -8.62
CA VAL A 362 1.25 2.74 -8.76
C VAL A 362 0.78 1.98 -7.52
N ALA A 363 1.60 1.06 -7.00
CA ALA A 363 1.22 0.28 -5.82
C ALA A 363 2.45 -0.33 -5.10
N PRO A 364 3.44 0.50 -4.73
CA PRO A 364 4.65 0.02 -4.08
C PRO A 364 4.33 -0.56 -2.71
N LYS A 365 4.91 -1.73 -2.41
CA LYS A 365 4.86 -2.37 -1.09
C LYS A 365 6.24 -2.38 -0.44
N CYS A 366 6.30 -2.93 0.77
CA CYS A 366 7.40 -2.81 1.71
C CYS A 366 7.55 -1.37 2.23
N THR A 367 7.94 -1.24 3.49
CA THR A 367 8.13 0.04 4.20
C THR A 367 9.57 0.22 4.66
N HIS A 368 10.50 -0.59 4.13
CA HIS A 368 11.88 -0.64 4.57
C HIS A 368 12.65 0.67 4.34
N ALA A 369 12.30 1.44 3.30
CA ALA A 369 12.91 2.75 3.07
C ALA A 369 12.03 3.67 2.22
N TYR A 370 11.59 4.78 2.81
CA TYR A 370 10.81 5.81 2.11
C TYR A 370 11.08 7.20 2.68
N VAL A 371 10.75 8.23 1.90
CA VAL A 371 10.91 9.64 2.27
C VAL A 371 9.54 10.29 2.25
N LEU A 372 9.24 11.12 3.25
CA LEU A 372 8.01 11.90 3.32
C LEU A 372 8.31 13.39 3.23
N SER A 373 7.54 14.10 2.42
CA SER A 373 7.36 15.54 2.60
C SER A 373 6.50 15.77 3.85
N ARG A 374 6.56 16.97 4.45
CA ARG A 374 5.72 17.25 5.62
C ARG A 374 4.23 17.18 5.30
N SER A 375 3.80 17.73 4.16
CA SER A 375 2.42 17.61 3.67
C SER A 375 2.04 16.15 3.39
N GLY A 376 2.95 15.37 2.81
CA GLY A 376 2.77 13.93 2.59
C GLY A 376 2.57 13.16 3.90
N ALA A 377 3.38 13.45 4.93
CA ALA A 377 3.22 12.85 6.25
C ALA A 377 1.86 13.18 6.88
N ARG A 378 1.38 14.42 6.74
CA ARG A 378 0.04 14.83 7.20
C ARG A 378 -1.06 14.08 6.45
N ARG A 379 -0.98 14.01 5.12
CA ARG A 379 -1.96 13.29 4.29
C ARG A 379 -1.99 11.81 4.63
N VAL A 380 -0.83 11.16 4.70
CA VAL A 380 -0.70 9.76 5.07
C VAL A 380 -1.27 9.53 6.48
N LEU A 381 -0.90 10.32 7.48
CA LEU A 381 -1.42 10.17 8.86
C LEU A 381 -2.95 10.24 8.91
N LEU A 382 -3.53 11.26 8.27
CA LEU A 382 -4.97 11.49 8.23
C LEU A 382 -5.75 10.29 7.67
N HIS A 383 -5.22 9.67 6.60
CA HIS A 383 -5.81 8.46 6.03
C HIS A 383 -5.58 7.24 6.92
N LEU A 384 -4.36 7.04 7.44
CA LEU A 384 -4.02 5.89 8.28
C LEU A 384 -4.77 5.86 9.63
N ARG A 385 -5.24 7.02 10.11
CA ARG A 385 -6.04 7.13 11.34
C ARG A 385 -7.55 7.17 11.10
N HIS A 386 -8.01 7.16 9.85
CA HIS A 386 -9.45 7.13 9.53
C HIS A 386 -10.04 5.79 9.98
N PRO A 387 -11.00 5.75 10.93
CA PRO A 387 -11.35 4.51 11.64
C PRO A 387 -11.75 3.30 10.77
N PRO A 388 -12.55 3.47 9.68
CA PRO A 388 -12.83 2.39 8.73
C PRO A 388 -11.60 1.77 8.04
N PHE A 389 -10.53 2.56 7.86
CA PHE A 389 -9.31 2.16 7.17
C PHE A 389 -8.19 1.75 8.13
N ALA A 390 -8.13 2.36 9.30
CA ALA A 390 -7.06 2.20 10.28
C ALA A 390 -6.92 0.74 10.70
N TYR A 391 -5.69 0.21 10.63
CA TYR A 391 -5.36 -1.16 11.00
C TYR A 391 -6.20 -2.23 10.29
N SER A 392 -6.78 -1.90 9.13
CA SER A 392 -7.66 -2.81 8.39
C SER A 392 -6.89 -3.89 7.61
N ARG A 393 -5.58 -3.70 7.44
CA ARG A 393 -4.60 -4.52 6.70
C ARG A 393 -3.17 -4.22 7.19
N ALA A 394 -2.15 -4.81 6.56
CA ALA A 394 -0.76 -4.43 6.81
C ALA A 394 -0.45 -3.01 6.29
N ILE A 395 0.49 -2.30 6.92
CA ILE A 395 0.78 -0.89 6.61
C ILE A 395 1.25 -0.68 5.17
N ASP A 396 2.08 -1.58 4.66
CA ASP A 396 2.54 -1.55 3.27
C ASP A 396 1.37 -1.70 2.27
N GLN A 397 0.41 -2.56 2.56
CA GLN A 397 -0.80 -2.73 1.76
C GLN A 397 -1.72 -1.51 1.83
N ALA A 398 -1.77 -0.84 2.99
CA ALA A 398 -2.53 0.39 3.14
C ALA A 398 -1.90 1.53 2.34
N LEU A 399 -0.58 1.74 2.46
CA LEU A 399 0.12 2.75 1.67
C LEU A 399 -0.02 2.47 0.17
N ALA A 400 0.18 1.22 -0.27
CA ALA A 400 -0.02 0.83 -1.67
C ALA A 400 -1.44 1.15 -2.18
N TRP A 401 -2.47 0.98 -1.34
CA TRP A 401 -3.83 1.36 -1.69
C TRP A 401 -4.01 2.87 -1.78
N LEU A 402 -3.44 3.65 -0.84
CA LEU A 402 -3.51 5.11 -0.89
C LEU A 402 -2.83 5.67 -2.14
N VAL A 403 -1.72 5.07 -2.57
CA VAL A 403 -1.06 5.41 -3.84
C VAL A 403 -1.97 5.06 -5.02
N ARG A 404 -2.44 3.80 -5.10
CA ARG A 404 -3.26 3.32 -6.21
C ARG A 404 -4.57 4.09 -6.38
N SER A 405 -5.19 4.48 -5.27
CA SER A 405 -6.44 5.25 -5.26
C SER A 405 -6.25 6.75 -5.50
N GLY A 406 -5.02 7.20 -5.75
CA GLY A 406 -4.70 8.61 -6.01
C GLY A 406 -4.77 9.51 -4.77
N ARG A 407 -4.86 8.92 -3.57
CA ARG A 407 -4.92 9.66 -2.29
C ARG A 407 -3.55 10.11 -1.80
N VAL A 408 -2.47 9.52 -2.30
CA VAL A 408 -1.10 9.90 -1.95
C VAL A 408 -0.27 9.97 -3.23
N ARG A 409 0.38 11.11 -3.48
CA ARG A 409 1.22 11.31 -4.67
C ARG A 409 2.61 10.71 -4.45
N ALA A 410 2.84 9.53 -5.02
CA ALA A 410 4.03 8.73 -4.77
C ALA A 410 4.97 8.59 -5.97
N PHE A 411 6.26 8.49 -5.67
CA PHE A 411 7.32 8.18 -6.62
C PHE A 411 8.24 7.08 -6.10
N SER A 412 8.84 6.31 -7.00
CA SER A 412 9.76 5.22 -6.66
C SER A 412 11.08 5.41 -7.39
N VAL A 413 12.17 5.21 -6.65
CA VAL A 413 13.51 5.09 -7.24
C VAL A 413 13.66 3.69 -7.84
N VAL A 414 14.02 3.62 -9.12
CA VAL A 414 14.24 2.38 -9.87
C VAL A 414 15.56 2.47 -10.62
N ARG A 415 16.55 1.61 -10.41
CA ARG A 415 16.64 0.52 -9.43
C ARG A 415 16.73 1.06 -8.00
N SER A 416 16.17 0.33 -7.03
CA SER A 416 16.17 0.73 -5.62
C SER A 416 17.58 1.02 -5.12
N VAL A 417 17.72 2.07 -4.32
CA VAL A 417 19.00 2.47 -3.71
C VAL A 417 19.11 2.04 -2.25
N VAL A 418 18.02 1.50 -1.70
CA VAL A 418 17.95 0.87 -0.38
C VAL A 418 17.18 -0.43 -0.50
N VAL A 419 17.72 -1.53 0.01
CA VAL A 419 17.08 -2.85 -0.02
C VAL A 419 16.98 -3.47 1.36
N GLN A 420 15.93 -4.27 1.56
CA GLN A 420 15.77 -5.06 2.78
C GLN A 420 16.71 -6.27 2.79
N ARG A 421 17.53 -6.38 3.82
CA ARG A 421 18.40 -7.52 4.12
C ARG A 421 17.61 -8.60 4.85
N LYS A 422 17.53 -9.76 4.22
CA LYS A 422 16.75 -10.89 4.75
C LYS A 422 17.67 -11.96 5.32
N GLN A 423 18.51 -11.56 6.25
CA GLN A 423 19.53 -12.42 6.88
C GLN A 423 19.00 -13.11 8.14
N VAL A 424 18.25 -12.37 8.97
CA VAL A 424 17.66 -12.83 10.23
C VAL A 424 16.15 -13.02 10.12
N SER A 425 15.54 -13.62 11.15
CA SER A 425 14.08 -13.78 11.23
C SER A 425 13.36 -12.42 11.24
N SER A 426 12.21 -12.37 10.60
CA SER A 426 11.30 -11.22 10.60
C SER A 426 10.46 -11.21 11.88
N ASP A 427 10.22 -10.02 12.42
CA ASP A 427 9.34 -9.80 13.57
C ASP A 427 7.86 -9.65 13.14
N VAL A 428 7.61 -9.50 11.82
CA VAL A 428 6.26 -9.26 11.25
C VAL A 428 5.66 -10.53 10.64
N MET A 429 6.47 -11.35 9.99
CA MET A 429 6.05 -12.61 9.38
C MET A 429 6.95 -13.77 9.80
N SER A 430 6.44 -14.99 9.72
CA SER A 430 7.26 -16.18 9.99
C SER A 430 8.44 -16.30 9.02
N GLY A 431 9.57 -16.80 9.52
CA GLY A 431 10.80 -16.97 8.74
C GLY A 431 11.51 -15.64 8.46
N LYS A 432 12.20 -15.54 7.31
CA LYS A 432 12.97 -14.35 6.90
C LYS A 432 12.15 -13.37 6.04
N GLY A 433 10.84 -13.32 6.26
CA GLY A 433 9.91 -12.52 5.46
C GLY A 433 9.68 -13.05 4.05
N SER A 434 9.23 -12.18 3.13
CA SER A 434 8.84 -12.55 1.77
C SER A 434 10.03 -13.04 0.92
N LYS A 435 9.77 -13.84 -0.13
CA LYS A 435 10.80 -14.34 -1.07
C LYS A 435 11.34 -13.28 -2.04
N TRP A 436 10.65 -12.15 -2.23
CA TRP A 436 11.12 -11.04 -3.07
C TRP A 436 12.53 -10.60 -2.66
N ARG A 437 13.43 -10.37 -3.61
CA ARG A 437 14.78 -9.85 -3.39
C ARG A 437 15.08 -8.85 -4.49
N GLU A 438 15.69 -7.75 -4.10
CA GLU A 438 16.34 -6.81 -5.02
C GLU A 438 17.80 -6.68 -4.58
N GLY A 439 18.69 -6.41 -5.53
CA GLY A 439 20.13 -6.28 -5.28
C GLY A 439 20.57 -4.83 -5.45
N LEU A 440 21.52 -4.43 -4.62
CA LEU A 440 22.30 -3.21 -4.79
C LEU A 440 23.51 -3.47 -5.69
N MET A 441 23.98 -2.45 -6.38
CA MET A 441 25.17 -2.50 -7.23
C MET A 441 26.45 -2.50 -6.38
N ASP A 442 26.53 -1.57 -5.43
CA ASP A 442 27.62 -1.46 -4.44
C ASP A 442 27.02 -1.23 -3.06
N GLY A 443 26.33 -2.27 -2.55
CA GLY A 443 25.80 -2.28 -1.20
C GLY A 443 26.91 -2.25 -0.15
N VAL A 444 26.78 -1.34 0.83
CA VAL A 444 27.80 -1.11 1.86
C VAL A 444 28.07 -2.38 2.67
N LEU A 445 27.03 -2.95 3.27
CA LEU A 445 27.17 -4.11 4.17
C LEU A 445 27.45 -5.39 3.37
N ALA A 446 26.84 -5.55 2.19
CA ALA A 446 27.12 -6.69 1.32
C ALA A 446 28.58 -6.74 0.86
N ALA A 447 29.23 -5.59 0.62
CA ALA A 447 30.64 -5.52 0.29
C ALA A 447 31.54 -5.86 1.49
N GLU A 448 31.22 -5.31 2.67
CA GLU A 448 31.97 -5.59 3.91
C GLU A 448 31.96 -7.08 4.27
N GLU A 449 30.82 -7.76 4.10
CA GLU A 449 30.71 -9.21 4.32
C GLU A 449 31.55 -10.03 3.34
N LYS A 450 31.62 -9.63 2.06
CA LYS A 450 32.50 -10.27 1.07
C LYS A 450 33.97 -10.08 1.44
N SER A 451 34.34 -8.92 1.97
CA SER A 451 35.71 -8.65 2.43
C SER A 451 36.06 -9.38 3.73
N ALA A 452 35.10 -9.57 4.65
CA ALA A 452 35.29 -10.29 5.90
C ALA A 452 35.28 -11.82 5.75
N GLY A 453 34.60 -12.34 4.72
CA GLY A 453 34.48 -13.78 4.42
C GLY A 453 35.68 -14.41 3.69
N GLY A 454 36.79 -13.68 3.51
CA GLY A 454 37.98 -14.17 2.81
C GLY A 454 38.71 -15.29 3.56
N TYR A 455 38.38 -16.55 3.29
CA TYR A 455 39.41 -17.56 3.06
C TYR A 455 39.92 -17.37 1.61
N PRO A 456 41.24 -17.42 1.38
CA PRO A 456 41.86 -17.16 0.06
C PRO A 456 41.37 -18.08 -1.06
#